data_AF-A0A351Q322-F1
#
_entry.id   AF-A0A351Q322-F1
#
_cell.length_a   1.000
_cell.length_b   1.000
_cell.length_c   1.000
_cell.angle_alpha   90.00
_cell.angle_beta   90.00
_cell.angle_gamma   90.00
#
_symmetry.space_group_name_H-M   'P 1'
#
loop_
_entity.id
_entity.type
_entity.pdbx_description
1 polymer ?
#
loop_
_entity_poly.entity_id
_entity_poly.type
_entity_poly.pdbx_seq_one_letter_code
_entity_poly.pdbx_strand_id
1 'polypeptide(L)'
;EEDIPQTKYWTDQLIRPDGSISFADALQNLKDYIAPYVDQRMGQDGTDMLSRMINTETNGRRLTREEAIKLSIQVFIAGVDTVVNLLGFVFLFLARNPSHRRQISQGEVSVSEAVEEILRRFPLVTVAREVTEDMEFHGVQLKAGDMIAAPTPLAGMDNSFTPNAVNVEFGRKQGNSLTFGRGAHTCPGKNLARVELRIAIEEFLKRIPEFEVDESSPISFSSGIVGVVNELKLRW
;
A
#
# COMPACT_ATOMS: atom_id res chain seq x y z
N GLU A 1 -2.51 -8.25 19.90
CA GLU A 1 -3.71 -8.38 19.04
C GLU A 1 -4.85 -7.47 19.49
N GLU A 2 -5.03 -7.25 20.81
CA GLU A 2 -6.09 -6.39 21.34
C GLU A 2 -6.04 -4.92 20.85
N ASP A 3 -4.85 -4.37 20.55
CA ASP A 3 -4.68 -2.97 20.12
C ASP A 3 -4.96 -2.73 18.63
N ILE A 4 -5.12 -3.78 17.81
CA ILE A 4 -5.24 -3.68 16.35
C ILE A 4 -6.44 -2.81 15.94
N PRO A 5 -7.66 -3.00 16.48
CA PRO A 5 -8.81 -2.20 16.07
C PRO A 5 -8.60 -0.70 16.30
N GLN A 6 -8.01 -0.34 17.45
CA GLN A 6 -7.82 1.05 17.83
C GLN A 6 -6.74 1.74 16.99
N THR A 7 -5.61 1.06 16.79
CA THR A 7 -4.49 1.58 16.00
C THR A 7 -4.83 1.64 14.51
N LYS A 8 -5.61 0.68 14.00
CA LYS A 8 -6.17 0.72 12.64
C LYS A 8 -7.10 1.91 12.47
N TYR A 9 -8.01 2.15 13.41
CA TYR A 9 -8.91 3.30 13.38
C TYR A 9 -8.14 4.63 13.30
N TRP A 10 -7.14 4.85 14.16
CA TRP A 10 -6.32 6.08 14.07
C TRP A 10 -5.58 6.20 12.73
N THR A 11 -5.06 5.09 12.20
CA THR A 11 -4.40 5.05 10.90
C THR A 11 -5.37 5.41 9.76
N ASP A 12 -6.60 4.91 9.82
CA ASP A 12 -7.64 5.24 8.84
C ASP A 12 -7.95 6.74 8.85
N GLN A 13 -7.99 7.39 10.01
CA GLN A 13 -8.24 8.84 10.08
C GLN A 13 -7.12 9.68 9.47
N LEU A 14 -5.89 9.14 9.32
CA LEU A 14 -4.79 9.82 8.64
C LEU A 14 -4.82 9.65 7.12
N ILE A 15 -5.52 8.64 6.60
CA ILE A 15 -5.49 8.24 5.18
C ILE A 15 -6.83 8.52 4.48
N ARG A 16 -7.93 8.23 5.18
CA ARG A 16 -9.34 8.35 4.79
C ARG A 16 -10.15 8.86 5.99
N PRO A 17 -10.00 10.13 6.38
CA PRO A 17 -10.71 10.69 7.52
C PRO A 17 -12.22 10.63 7.34
N ASP A 18 -12.94 10.16 8.35
CA ASP A 18 -14.41 10.17 8.39
C ASP A 18 -14.98 11.42 9.12
N GLY A 19 -14.09 12.24 9.69
CA GLY A 19 -14.41 13.47 10.41
C GLY A 19 -14.70 13.30 11.90
N SER A 20 -14.61 12.08 12.44
CA SER A 20 -14.84 11.80 13.86
C SER A 20 -13.76 12.36 14.79
N ILE A 21 -12.52 12.46 14.31
CA ILE A 21 -11.39 13.13 15.00
C ILE A 21 -10.56 13.92 13.99
N SER A 22 -9.78 14.89 14.48
CA SER A 22 -8.87 15.65 13.61
C SER A 22 -7.64 14.82 13.22
N PHE A 23 -7.00 15.20 12.10
CA PHE A 23 -5.70 14.63 11.71
C PHE A 23 -4.66 14.76 12.83
N ALA A 24 -4.65 15.89 13.54
CA ALA A 24 -3.72 16.15 14.63
C ALA A 24 -3.95 15.20 15.82
N ASP A 25 -5.20 14.97 16.18
CA ASP A 25 -5.56 14.05 17.28
C ASP A 25 -5.24 12.59 16.92
N ALA A 26 -5.56 12.18 15.69
CA ALA A 26 -5.21 10.83 15.20
C ALA A 26 -3.70 10.59 15.22
N LEU A 27 -2.91 11.58 14.77
CA LEU A 27 -1.45 11.52 14.79
C LEU A 27 -0.89 11.51 16.20
N GLN A 28 -1.47 12.31 17.11
CA GLN A 28 -1.06 12.36 18.51
C GLN A 28 -1.34 11.02 19.21
N ASN A 29 -2.51 10.41 18.98
CA ASN A 29 -2.83 9.10 19.53
C ASN A 29 -1.84 8.00 19.07
N LEU A 30 -1.49 7.98 17.78
CA LEU A 30 -0.46 7.06 17.27
C LEU A 30 0.92 7.34 17.86
N LYS A 31 1.26 8.62 18.07
CA LYS A 31 2.50 9.01 18.74
C LYS A 31 2.55 8.46 20.16
N ASP A 32 1.49 8.65 20.93
CA ASP A 32 1.41 8.20 22.33
C ASP A 32 1.42 6.68 22.44
N TYR A 33 0.85 5.98 21.46
CA TYR A 33 0.94 4.52 21.37
C TYR A 33 2.36 4.03 21.04
N ILE A 34 3.04 4.67 20.09
CA ILE A 34 4.33 4.20 19.57
C ILE A 34 5.51 4.59 20.49
N ALA A 35 5.44 5.75 21.14
CA ALA A 35 6.56 6.29 21.92
C ALA A 35 7.10 5.33 23.00
N PRO A 36 6.27 4.63 23.80
CA PRO A 36 6.76 3.66 24.78
C PRO A 36 7.57 2.52 24.16
N TYR A 37 7.19 2.04 22.97
CA TYR A 37 7.92 0.96 22.28
C TYR A 37 9.28 1.43 21.76
N VAL A 38 9.35 2.69 21.32
CA VAL A 38 10.62 3.33 20.92
C VAL A 38 11.51 3.50 22.15
N ASP A 39 10.98 4.04 23.24
CA ASP A 39 11.73 4.28 24.49
C ASP A 39 12.33 2.99 25.06
N GLN A 40 11.59 1.89 24.98
CA GLN A 40 12.05 0.58 25.43
C GLN A 40 13.23 0.04 24.60
N ARG A 41 13.32 0.39 23.31
CA ARG A 41 14.26 -0.22 22.35
C ARG A 41 15.44 0.68 22.02
N MET A 42 15.32 1.98 22.24
CA MET A 42 16.36 2.94 21.90
C MET A 42 17.62 2.69 22.74
N GLY A 43 18.75 2.54 22.07
CA GLY A 43 20.04 2.18 22.67
C GLY A 43 20.21 0.71 23.05
N GLN A 44 19.20 -0.14 22.84
CA GLN A 44 19.22 -1.57 23.19
C GLN A 44 19.62 -2.47 22.01
N ASP A 45 19.91 -3.74 22.28
CA ASP A 45 20.40 -4.77 21.34
C ASP A 45 19.29 -5.66 20.75
N GLY A 46 18.04 -5.18 20.78
CA GLY A 46 16.88 -5.88 20.21
C GLY A 46 17.04 -6.21 18.73
N THR A 47 16.48 -7.35 18.31
CA THR A 47 16.65 -7.89 16.95
C THR A 47 15.44 -7.67 16.03
N ASP A 48 14.33 -7.16 16.57
CA ASP A 48 13.13 -6.84 15.81
C ASP A 48 13.32 -5.64 14.87
N MET A 49 12.42 -5.48 13.91
CA MET A 49 12.51 -4.43 12.89
C MET A 49 12.60 -3.03 13.50
N LEU A 50 11.80 -2.74 14.53
CA LEU A 50 11.79 -1.44 15.19
C LEU A 50 13.14 -1.18 15.86
N SER A 51 13.65 -2.15 16.62
CA SER A 51 14.97 -2.06 17.26
C SER A 51 16.10 -1.81 16.25
N ARG A 52 16.14 -2.56 15.15
CA ARG A 52 17.18 -2.37 14.11
C ARG A 52 17.07 -1.02 13.43
N MET A 53 15.85 -0.59 13.11
CA MET A 53 15.60 0.67 12.42
C MET A 53 16.00 1.88 13.25
N ILE A 54 15.60 1.96 14.53
CA ILE A 54 15.82 3.16 15.34
C ILE A 54 17.24 3.28 15.89
N ASN A 55 17.96 2.17 15.99
CA ASN A 55 19.33 2.13 16.52
C ASN A 55 20.43 2.19 15.44
N THR A 56 20.04 2.25 14.16
CA THR A 56 20.99 2.38 13.05
C THR A 56 21.60 3.79 13.02
N GLU A 57 22.92 3.85 12.77
CA GLU A 57 23.61 5.12 12.52
C GLU A 57 23.43 5.53 11.05
N THR A 58 23.05 6.77 10.81
CA THR A 58 22.88 7.34 9.47
C THR A 58 23.61 8.68 9.40
N ASN A 59 24.42 8.89 8.35
CA ASN A 59 25.19 10.12 8.16
C ASN A 59 26.07 10.50 9.38
N GLY A 60 26.69 9.51 10.02
CA GLY A 60 27.60 9.73 11.15
C GLY A 60 26.91 10.05 12.48
N ARG A 61 25.57 9.88 12.58
CA ARG A 61 24.84 10.10 13.82
C ARG A 61 23.71 9.09 14.02
N ARG A 62 23.31 8.91 15.28
CA ARG A 62 22.07 8.20 15.62
C ARG A 62 20.85 9.11 15.44
N LEU A 63 19.69 8.49 15.27
CA LEU A 63 18.42 9.20 15.32
C LEU A 63 18.20 9.79 16.71
N THR A 64 17.62 10.98 16.75
CA THR A 64 17.03 11.51 17.98
C THR A 64 15.75 10.74 18.32
N ARG A 65 15.30 10.81 19.58
CA ARG A 65 14.06 10.17 20.02
C ARG A 65 12.86 10.58 19.15
N GLU A 66 12.73 11.88 18.86
CA GLU A 66 11.63 12.39 18.04
C GLU A 66 11.69 11.89 16.58
N GLU A 67 12.89 11.76 16.00
CA GLU A 67 13.05 11.17 14.66
C GLU A 67 12.71 9.67 14.66
N ALA A 68 13.13 8.93 15.68
CA ALA A 68 12.81 7.52 15.83
C ALA A 68 11.29 7.29 15.93
N ILE A 69 10.58 8.12 16.72
CA ILE A 69 9.12 8.07 16.83
C ILE A 69 8.45 8.39 15.49
N LYS A 70 8.86 9.47 14.81
CA LYS A 70 8.29 9.86 13.50
C LYS A 70 8.50 8.77 12.44
N LEU A 71 9.70 8.19 12.37
CA LEU A 71 10.01 7.11 11.45
C LEU A 71 9.17 5.85 11.77
N SER A 72 9.00 5.55 13.04
CA SER A 72 8.18 4.41 13.49
C SER A 72 6.71 4.58 13.13
N ILE A 73 6.16 5.78 13.30
CA ILE A 73 4.79 6.12 12.86
C ILE A 73 4.65 5.94 11.34
N GLN A 74 5.61 6.42 10.54
CA GLN A 74 5.57 6.27 9.08
C GLN A 74 5.55 4.80 8.65
N VAL A 75 6.40 3.96 9.25
CA VAL A 75 6.44 2.52 8.97
C VAL A 75 5.16 1.84 9.43
N PHE A 76 4.63 2.22 10.59
CA PHE A 76 3.39 1.65 11.12
C PHE A 76 2.20 1.92 10.18
N ILE A 77 1.99 3.18 9.79
CA ILE A 77 0.92 3.57 8.85
C ILE A 77 1.08 2.82 7.53
N ALA A 78 2.30 2.75 6.99
CA ALA A 78 2.58 2.07 5.74
C ALA A 78 2.30 0.55 5.80
N GLY A 79 2.54 -0.09 6.94
CA GLY A 79 2.34 -1.53 7.12
C GLY A 79 0.88 -1.95 7.35
N VAL A 80 0.03 -1.05 7.84
CA VAL A 80 -1.31 -1.39 8.32
C VAL A 80 -2.41 -1.17 7.27
N ASP A 81 -2.18 -0.30 6.28
CA ASP A 81 -3.23 0.08 5.33
C ASP A 81 -3.02 -0.44 3.90
N THR A 82 -1.82 -0.27 3.33
CA THR A 82 -1.65 -0.43 1.88
C THR A 82 -1.82 -1.86 1.39
N VAL A 83 -1.24 -2.85 2.10
CA VAL A 83 -1.29 -4.25 1.68
C VAL A 83 -2.66 -4.85 1.96
N VAL A 84 -3.30 -4.46 3.06
CA VAL A 84 -4.69 -4.84 3.38
C VAL A 84 -5.63 -4.46 2.24
N ASN A 85 -5.56 -3.20 1.80
CA ASN A 85 -6.44 -2.71 0.74
C ASN A 85 -6.09 -3.31 -0.62
N LEU A 86 -4.79 -3.51 -0.91
CA LEU A 86 -4.37 -4.18 -2.14
C LEU A 86 -4.88 -5.63 -2.20
N LEU A 87 -4.81 -6.39 -1.10
CA LEU A 87 -5.37 -7.74 -1.01
C LEU A 87 -6.88 -7.76 -1.32
N GLY A 88 -7.63 -6.75 -0.88
CA GLY A 88 -9.04 -6.59 -1.25
C GLY A 88 -9.24 -6.54 -2.77
N PHE A 89 -8.45 -5.74 -3.49
CA PHE A 89 -8.49 -5.70 -4.96
C PHE A 89 -8.01 -7.00 -5.62
N VAL A 90 -6.96 -7.63 -5.07
CA VAL A 90 -6.46 -8.92 -5.56
C VAL A 90 -7.54 -10.00 -5.51
N PHE A 91 -8.17 -10.18 -4.35
CA PHE A 91 -9.17 -11.23 -4.18
C PHE A 91 -10.46 -10.92 -4.92
N LEU A 92 -10.85 -9.64 -5.04
CA LEU A 92 -11.95 -9.25 -5.91
C LEU A 92 -11.67 -9.62 -7.37
N PHE A 93 -10.48 -9.33 -7.87
CA PHE A 93 -10.07 -9.70 -9.22
C PHE A 93 -10.08 -11.22 -9.40
N LEU A 94 -9.43 -11.97 -8.51
CA LEU A 94 -9.37 -13.41 -8.60
C LEU A 94 -10.77 -14.03 -8.52
N ALA A 95 -11.65 -13.57 -7.63
CA ALA A 95 -13.04 -14.07 -7.52
C ALA A 95 -13.83 -13.90 -8.82
N ARG A 96 -13.64 -12.78 -9.52
CA ARG A 96 -14.32 -12.46 -10.81
C ARG A 96 -13.67 -13.08 -12.04
N ASN A 97 -12.46 -13.65 -11.92
CA ASN A 97 -11.68 -14.14 -13.06
C ASN A 97 -11.19 -15.58 -12.84
N PRO A 98 -12.07 -16.59 -12.95
CA PRO A 98 -11.70 -18.00 -12.77
C PRO A 98 -10.58 -18.49 -13.69
N SER A 99 -10.47 -17.94 -14.90
CA SER A 99 -9.38 -18.27 -15.85
C SER A 99 -8.01 -17.92 -15.28
N HIS A 100 -7.85 -16.73 -14.68
CA HIS A 100 -6.60 -16.30 -14.08
C HIS A 100 -6.27 -17.09 -12.83
N ARG A 101 -7.27 -17.44 -12.01
CA ARG A 101 -7.07 -18.35 -10.87
C ARG A 101 -6.53 -19.70 -11.32
N ARG A 102 -7.11 -20.28 -12.38
CA ARG A 102 -6.67 -21.57 -12.94
C ARG A 102 -5.25 -21.52 -13.50
N GLN A 103 -4.88 -20.45 -14.20
CA GLN A 103 -3.49 -20.25 -14.66
C GLN A 103 -2.49 -20.34 -13.51
N ILE A 104 -2.82 -19.72 -12.36
CA ILE A 104 -1.97 -19.75 -11.16
C ILE A 104 -1.98 -21.15 -10.53
N SER A 105 -3.17 -21.75 -10.30
CA SER A 105 -3.29 -23.02 -9.59
C SER A 105 -2.76 -24.23 -10.37
N GLN A 106 -2.79 -24.18 -11.71
CA GLN A 106 -2.22 -25.18 -12.60
C GLN A 106 -0.72 -24.97 -12.87
N GLY A 107 -0.14 -23.87 -12.39
CA GLY A 107 1.27 -23.54 -12.60
C GLY A 107 1.60 -23.11 -14.02
N GLU A 108 0.61 -22.67 -14.80
CA GLU A 108 0.83 -22.06 -16.13
C GLU A 108 1.58 -20.72 -16.01
N VAL A 109 1.42 -20.05 -14.88
CA VAL A 109 2.17 -18.86 -14.45
C VAL A 109 2.67 -19.06 -13.03
N SER A 110 3.87 -18.53 -12.71
CA SER A 110 4.30 -18.45 -11.31
C SER A 110 3.50 -17.41 -10.53
N VAL A 111 3.31 -17.61 -9.22
CA VAL A 111 2.62 -16.60 -8.39
C VAL A 111 3.38 -15.27 -8.38
N SER A 112 4.72 -15.30 -8.44
CA SER A 112 5.54 -14.09 -8.53
C SER A 112 5.24 -13.27 -9.79
N GLU A 113 5.09 -13.91 -10.95
CA GLU A 113 4.71 -13.21 -12.20
C GLU A 113 3.28 -12.67 -12.13
N ALA A 114 2.35 -13.43 -11.56
CA ALA A 114 0.98 -12.95 -11.34
C ALA A 114 0.97 -11.72 -10.41
N VAL A 115 1.77 -11.72 -9.34
CA VAL A 115 1.89 -10.60 -8.40
C VAL A 115 2.39 -9.33 -9.09
N GLU A 116 3.40 -9.40 -9.96
CA GLU A 116 3.88 -8.19 -10.66
C GLU A 116 2.82 -7.57 -11.57
N GLU A 117 2.05 -8.40 -12.29
CA GLU A 117 0.97 -7.91 -13.15
C GLU A 117 -0.22 -7.36 -12.34
N ILE A 118 -0.57 -8.01 -11.24
CA ILE A 118 -1.58 -7.52 -10.29
C ILE A 118 -1.14 -6.17 -9.71
N LEU A 119 0.11 -6.05 -9.29
CA LEU A 119 0.67 -4.79 -8.80
C LEU A 119 0.58 -3.71 -9.86
N ARG A 120 0.91 -4.00 -11.12
CA ARG A 120 0.77 -3.05 -12.23
C ARG A 120 -0.67 -2.61 -12.45
N ARG A 121 -1.64 -3.54 -12.38
CA ARG A 121 -3.06 -3.26 -12.66
C ARG A 121 -3.80 -2.56 -11.52
N PHE A 122 -3.46 -2.85 -10.28
CA PHE A 122 -4.16 -2.34 -9.10
C PHE A 122 -3.30 -1.43 -8.22
N PRO A 123 -2.62 -0.39 -8.76
CA PRO A 123 -2.13 0.68 -7.91
C PRO A 123 -3.32 1.35 -7.23
N LEU A 124 -3.17 1.71 -5.96
CA LEU A 124 -4.25 2.27 -5.13
C LEU A 124 -3.85 3.56 -4.40
N VAL A 125 -2.64 4.06 -4.61
CA VAL A 125 -2.10 5.19 -3.82
C VAL A 125 -2.08 6.48 -4.63
N THR A 126 -2.66 7.54 -4.07
CA THR A 126 -2.55 8.91 -4.58
C THR A 126 -1.62 9.71 -3.69
N VAL A 127 -0.46 10.07 -4.20
CA VAL A 127 0.48 10.99 -3.54
C VAL A 127 0.31 12.39 -4.10
N ALA A 128 0.76 13.40 -3.36
CA ALA A 128 0.83 14.78 -3.85
C ALA A 128 2.25 15.36 -3.71
N ARG A 129 2.54 16.43 -4.45
CA ARG A 129 3.76 17.22 -4.34
C ARG A 129 3.41 18.70 -4.32
N GLU A 130 4.19 19.46 -3.58
CA GLU A 130 4.13 20.91 -3.59
C GLU A 130 5.10 21.46 -4.63
N VAL A 131 4.65 22.45 -5.40
CA VAL A 131 5.48 23.21 -6.32
C VAL A 131 6.33 24.18 -5.51
N THR A 132 7.66 24.05 -5.58
CA THR A 132 8.58 24.82 -4.73
C THR A 132 8.86 26.23 -5.26
N GLU A 133 8.71 26.44 -6.56
CA GLU A 133 8.91 27.72 -7.23
C GLU A 133 8.01 27.80 -8.47
N ASP A 134 7.67 29.01 -8.90
CA ASP A 134 6.90 29.24 -10.12
C ASP A 134 7.57 28.56 -11.32
N MET A 135 6.82 27.75 -12.07
CA MET A 135 7.36 26.99 -13.20
C MET A 135 6.32 26.73 -14.30
N GLU A 136 6.81 26.48 -15.52
CA GLU A 136 6.00 25.95 -16.61
C GLU A 136 6.14 24.42 -16.65
N PHE A 137 5.02 23.68 -16.64
CA PHE A 137 5.01 22.23 -16.75
C PHE A 137 4.00 21.79 -17.81
N HIS A 138 4.49 21.15 -18.89
CA HIS A 138 3.66 20.72 -20.03
C HIS A 138 2.75 21.84 -20.61
N GLY A 139 3.26 23.07 -20.68
CA GLY A 139 2.51 24.22 -21.20
C GLY A 139 1.53 24.86 -20.20
N VAL A 140 1.54 24.42 -18.93
CA VAL A 140 0.72 24.97 -17.85
C VAL A 140 1.62 25.71 -16.86
N GLN A 141 1.21 26.92 -16.47
CA GLN A 141 1.91 27.68 -15.43
C GLN A 141 1.46 27.24 -14.04
N LEU A 142 2.41 26.79 -13.24
CA LEU A 142 2.24 26.39 -11.84
C LEU A 142 2.89 27.44 -10.93
N LYS A 143 2.26 27.73 -9.79
CA LYS A 143 2.76 28.68 -8.80
C LYS A 143 3.39 27.99 -7.61
N ALA A 144 4.36 28.65 -6.98
CA ALA A 144 4.90 28.21 -5.71
C ALA A 144 3.77 28.00 -4.67
N GLY A 145 3.76 26.84 -4.03
CA GLY A 145 2.72 26.42 -3.09
C GLY A 145 1.54 25.66 -3.71
N ASP A 146 1.46 25.57 -5.05
CA ASP A 146 0.45 24.72 -5.69
C ASP A 146 0.68 23.24 -5.33
N MET A 147 -0.41 22.53 -5.03
CA MET A 147 -0.38 21.10 -4.74
C MET A 147 -0.79 20.29 -5.97
N ILE A 148 0.09 19.40 -6.42
CA ILE A 148 -0.13 18.52 -7.57
C ILE A 148 -0.34 17.09 -7.09
N ALA A 149 -1.53 16.55 -7.32
CA ALA A 149 -1.78 15.13 -7.14
C ALA A 149 -1.09 14.32 -8.26
N ALA A 150 -0.43 13.24 -7.88
CA ALA A 150 0.21 12.28 -8.79
C ALA A 150 -0.32 10.86 -8.48
N PRO A 151 -1.54 10.52 -8.94
CA PRO A 151 -2.17 9.25 -8.62
C PRO A 151 -1.49 8.09 -9.34
N THR A 152 -0.93 7.14 -8.58
CA THR A 152 -0.39 5.90 -9.16
C THR A 152 -1.43 5.05 -9.92
N PRO A 153 -2.75 5.03 -9.55
CA PRO A 153 -3.76 4.29 -10.30
C PRO A 153 -3.84 4.68 -11.78
N LEU A 154 -3.63 5.97 -12.09
CA LEU A 154 -3.71 6.46 -13.48
C LEU A 154 -2.64 5.80 -14.35
N ALA A 155 -1.42 5.64 -13.85
CA ALA A 155 -0.35 4.95 -14.58
C ALA A 155 -0.65 3.46 -14.82
N GLY A 156 -1.36 2.81 -13.89
CA GLY A 156 -1.78 1.41 -14.03
C GLY A 156 -2.86 1.20 -15.10
N MET A 157 -3.54 2.27 -15.52
CA MET A 157 -4.62 2.26 -16.52
C MET A 157 -4.24 2.98 -17.83
N ASP A 158 -3.06 3.60 -17.90
CA ASP A 158 -2.63 4.41 -19.04
C ASP A 158 -2.03 3.55 -20.17
N ASN A 159 -2.73 3.52 -21.32
CA ASN A 159 -2.29 2.79 -22.51
C ASN A 159 -1.01 3.36 -23.15
N SER A 160 -0.62 4.60 -22.83
CA SER A 160 0.65 5.18 -23.26
C SER A 160 1.85 4.61 -22.48
N PHE A 161 1.62 4.09 -21.27
CA PHE A 161 2.62 3.40 -20.44
C PHE A 161 2.64 1.90 -20.66
N THR A 162 1.45 1.28 -20.77
CA THR A 162 1.29 -0.17 -20.93
C THR A 162 0.18 -0.47 -21.94
N PRO A 163 0.45 -1.12 -23.08
CA PRO A 163 -0.62 -1.51 -24.02
C PRO A 163 -1.68 -2.39 -23.35
N ASN A 164 -2.95 -2.07 -23.57
CA ASN A 164 -4.09 -2.73 -22.92
C ASN A 164 -4.00 -2.70 -21.39
N ALA A 165 -3.59 -1.56 -20.80
CA ALA A 165 -3.27 -1.40 -19.38
C ALA A 165 -4.38 -1.90 -18.42
N VAL A 166 -5.65 -1.78 -18.83
CA VAL A 166 -6.80 -2.19 -18.02
C VAL A 166 -6.98 -3.71 -17.92
N ASN A 167 -6.37 -4.49 -18.80
CA ASN A 167 -6.45 -5.95 -18.79
C ASN A 167 -5.34 -6.53 -17.91
N VAL A 168 -5.64 -7.63 -17.21
CA VAL A 168 -4.62 -8.43 -16.53
C VAL A 168 -4.13 -9.49 -17.50
N GLU A 169 -2.87 -9.40 -17.89
CA GLU A 169 -2.21 -10.38 -18.75
C GLU A 169 -0.93 -10.87 -18.06
N PHE A 170 -0.96 -12.11 -17.58
CA PHE A 170 0.23 -12.70 -16.98
C PHE A 170 1.31 -12.95 -18.05
N GLY A 171 2.58 -12.71 -17.69
CA GLY A 171 3.70 -12.84 -18.61
C GLY A 171 3.90 -11.68 -19.59
N ARG A 172 3.29 -10.50 -19.33
CA ARG A 172 3.57 -9.27 -20.10
C ARG A 172 5.07 -9.02 -20.19
N LYS A 173 5.55 -8.79 -21.42
CA LYS A 173 6.95 -8.44 -21.70
C LYS A 173 7.23 -6.94 -21.60
N GLN A 174 6.18 -6.13 -21.60
CA GLN A 174 6.25 -4.67 -21.60
C GLN A 174 5.26 -4.12 -20.58
N GLY A 175 5.64 -3.02 -19.94
CA GLY A 175 4.83 -2.33 -18.94
C GLY A 175 5.70 -1.84 -17.80
N ASN A 176 5.33 -0.69 -17.23
CA ASN A 176 5.98 -0.14 -16.05
C ASN A 176 4.92 0.02 -14.95
N SER A 177 5.20 -0.52 -13.77
CA SER A 177 4.37 -0.28 -12.59
C SER A 177 4.89 0.91 -11.81
N LEU A 178 3.99 1.84 -11.46
CA LEU A 178 4.27 2.93 -10.51
C LEU A 178 3.63 2.66 -9.14
N THR A 179 3.20 1.43 -8.85
CA THR A 179 2.50 1.06 -7.61
C THR A 179 3.32 1.33 -6.35
N PHE A 180 4.65 1.26 -6.46
CA PHE A 180 5.57 1.59 -5.38
C PHE A 180 6.18 3.00 -5.49
N GLY A 181 5.59 3.86 -6.32
CA GLY A 181 6.13 5.18 -6.64
C GLY A 181 7.43 5.11 -7.43
N ARG A 182 8.09 6.27 -7.58
CA ARG A 182 9.37 6.43 -8.28
C ARG A 182 10.19 7.57 -7.67
N GLY A 183 11.51 7.49 -7.79
CA GLY A 183 12.44 8.51 -7.30
C GLY A 183 12.91 8.25 -5.86
N ALA A 184 13.35 9.30 -5.17
CA ALA A 184 13.93 9.21 -3.81
C ALA A 184 12.96 8.62 -2.76
N HIS A 185 11.64 8.74 -3.00
CA HIS A 185 10.59 8.19 -2.13
C HIS A 185 9.97 6.89 -2.67
N THR A 186 10.72 6.11 -3.46
CA THR A 186 10.28 4.76 -3.85
C THR A 186 10.05 3.91 -2.59
N CYS A 187 8.94 3.17 -2.55
CA CYS A 187 8.51 2.44 -1.35
C CYS A 187 9.62 1.50 -0.82
N PRO A 188 10.09 1.67 0.42
CA PRO A 188 11.08 0.77 1.03
C PRO A 188 10.48 -0.61 1.35
N GLY A 189 9.17 -0.68 1.58
CA GLY A 189 8.42 -1.92 1.86
C GLY A 189 8.08 -2.77 0.63
N LYS A 190 8.50 -2.37 -0.58
CA LYS A 190 8.10 -3.02 -1.84
C LYS A 190 8.42 -4.51 -1.92
N ASN A 191 9.46 -4.96 -1.23
CA ASN A 191 9.86 -6.37 -1.19
C ASN A 191 8.98 -7.16 -0.21
N LEU A 192 8.65 -6.56 0.94
CA LEU A 192 7.72 -7.14 1.91
C LEU A 192 6.34 -7.33 1.30
N ALA A 193 5.80 -6.28 0.66
CA ALA A 193 4.49 -6.34 0.00
C ALA A 193 4.41 -7.46 -1.05
N ARG A 194 5.48 -7.68 -1.84
CA ARG A 194 5.53 -8.79 -2.81
C ARG A 194 5.48 -10.15 -2.12
N VAL A 195 6.23 -10.32 -1.03
CA VAL A 195 6.25 -11.57 -0.25
C VAL A 195 4.87 -11.83 0.35
N GLU A 196 4.23 -10.82 0.94
CA GLU A 196 2.90 -10.93 1.53
C GLU A 196 1.84 -11.30 0.48
N LEU A 197 1.82 -10.62 -0.67
CA LEU A 197 0.90 -10.96 -1.77
C LEU A 197 1.13 -12.38 -2.28
N ARG A 198 2.39 -12.76 -2.48
CA ARG A 198 2.75 -14.10 -2.97
C ARG A 198 2.24 -15.17 -1.99
N ILE A 199 2.56 -15.04 -0.71
CA ILE A 199 2.12 -15.98 0.34
C ILE A 199 0.59 -16.02 0.42
N ALA A 200 -0.07 -14.86 0.41
CA ALA A 200 -1.53 -14.78 0.50
C ALA A 200 -2.19 -15.50 -0.69
N ILE A 201 -1.74 -15.25 -1.91
CA ILE A 201 -2.29 -15.90 -3.12
C ILE A 201 -1.98 -17.40 -3.13
N GLU A 202 -0.72 -17.80 -2.88
CA GLU A 202 -0.29 -19.21 -2.84
C GLU A 202 -1.10 -20.01 -1.82
N GLU A 203 -1.13 -19.56 -0.57
CA GLU A 203 -1.74 -20.32 0.51
C GLU A 203 -3.27 -20.32 0.44
N PHE A 204 -3.89 -19.23 -0.06
CA PHE A 204 -5.33 -19.17 -0.27
C PHE A 204 -5.75 -20.09 -1.41
N LEU A 205 -5.15 -19.99 -2.60
CA LEU A 205 -5.52 -20.84 -3.74
C LEU A 205 -5.23 -22.32 -3.50
N LYS A 206 -4.24 -22.66 -2.66
CA LYS A 206 -3.99 -24.04 -2.24
C LYS A 206 -5.13 -24.64 -1.42
N ARG A 207 -5.88 -23.83 -0.67
CA ARG A 207 -6.95 -24.28 0.25
C ARG A 207 -8.35 -24.02 -0.30
N ILE A 208 -8.52 -22.91 -0.99
CA ILE A 208 -9.78 -22.41 -1.54
C ILE A 208 -9.51 -22.06 -3.03
N PRO A 209 -9.36 -23.08 -3.91
CA PRO A 209 -9.01 -22.87 -5.31
C PRO A 209 -10.16 -22.27 -6.13
N GLU A 210 -11.39 -22.57 -5.73
CA GLU A 210 -12.60 -22.06 -6.37
C GLU A 210 -13.39 -21.25 -5.36
N PHE A 211 -13.67 -20.00 -5.73
CA PHE A 211 -14.46 -19.06 -4.95
C PHE A 211 -14.99 -17.98 -5.89
N GLU A 212 -16.05 -17.32 -5.46
CA GLU A 212 -16.69 -16.24 -6.18
C GLU A 212 -17.17 -15.15 -5.22
N VAL A 213 -17.51 -13.99 -5.78
CA VAL A 213 -18.13 -12.90 -5.02
C VAL A 213 -19.53 -13.35 -4.59
N ASP A 214 -19.88 -13.10 -3.34
CA ASP A 214 -21.26 -13.22 -2.90
C ASP A 214 -22.08 -12.02 -3.41
N GLU A 215 -22.77 -12.23 -4.54
CA GLU A 215 -23.59 -11.20 -5.21
C GLU A 215 -24.77 -10.70 -4.36
N SER A 216 -25.07 -11.33 -3.22
CA SER A 216 -26.05 -10.80 -2.26
C SER A 216 -25.52 -9.59 -1.46
N SER A 217 -24.21 -9.36 -1.47
CA SER A 217 -23.56 -8.24 -0.78
C SER A 217 -22.96 -7.27 -1.80
N PRO A 218 -23.53 -6.06 -1.99
CA PRO A 218 -23.03 -5.12 -2.98
C PRO A 218 -21.62 -4.64 -2.63
N ILE A 219 -20.70 -4.75 -3.59
CA ILE A 219 -19.34 -4.23 -3.44
C ILE A 219 -19.37 -2.71 -3.52
N SER A 220 -18.71 -2.06 -2.56
CA SER A 220 -18.47 -0.61 -2.59
C SER A 220 -16.99 -0.30 -2.42
N PHE A 221 -16.60 0.87 -2.92
CA PHE A 221 -15.23 1.35 -2.88
C PHE A 221 -15.19 2.72 -2.22
N SER A 222 -14.13 2.99 -1.47
CA SER A 222 -13.81 4.34 -1.00
C SER A 222 -12.50 4.82 -1.61
N SER A 223 -12.42 6.12 -1.86
CA SER A 223 -11.23 6.80 -2.35
C SER A 223 -10.55 7.57 -1.22
N GLY A 224 -9.35 8.09 -1.49
CA GLY A 224 -8.53 8.84 -0.54
C GLY A 224 -7.06 8.78 -0.95
N ILE A 225 -6.15 8.92 0.03
CA ILE A 225 -4.72 8.69 -0.22
C ILE A 225 -4.49 7.23 -0.65
N VAL A 226 -5.27 6.29 -0.10
CA VAL A 226 -5.23 4.87 -0.45
C VAL A 226 -6.66 4.41 -0.73
N GLY A 227 -6.94 3.94 -1.95
CA GLY A 227 -8.23 3.40 -2.34
C GLY A 227 -8.50 2.03 -1.72
N VAL A 228 -9.77 1.68 -1.47
CA VAL A 228 -10.14 0.47 -0.74
C VAL A 228 -11.40 -0.18 -1.30
N VAL A 229 -11.46 -1.51 -1.21
CA VAL A 229 -12.70 -2.30 -1.28
C VAL A 229 -13.29 -2.36 0.13
N ASN A 230 -14.40 -1.68 0.38
CA ASN A 230 -14.92 -1.49 1.75
C ASN A 230 -15.31 -2.81 2.41
N GLU A 231 -15.92 -3.70 1.65
CA GLU A 231 -16.31 -5.03 2.09
C GLU A 231 -16.27 -5.98 0.87
N LEU A 232 -15.69 -7.16 1.04
CA LEU A 232 -15.66 -8.23 0.04
C LEU A 232 -16.11 -9.54 0.67
N LYS A 233 -17.36 -9.94 0.41
CA LYS A 233 -17.88 -11.25 0.81
C LYS A 233 -17.62 -12.26 -0.30
N LEU A 234 -17.05 -13.40 0.07
CA LEU A 234 -16.73 -14.50 -0.82
C LEU A 234 -17.50 -15.75 -0.40
N ARG A 235 -17.83 -16.61 -1.37
CA ARG A 235 -18.39 -17.95 -1.15
C ARG A 235 -17.59 -19.00 -1.92
N TRP A 236 -17.50 -20.21 -1.37
CA TRP A 236 -16.75 -21.35 -1.92
C TRP A 236 -17.34 -22.69 -1.47
#